data_AF-A0A9Q5ZX86-F1
#
_entry.id   AF-A0A9Q5ZX86-F1
#
_cell.length_a   1.000
_cell.length_b   1.000
_cell.length_c   1.000
_cell.angle_alpha   90.00
_cell.angle_beta   90.00
_cell.angle_gamma   90.00
#
_symmetry.space_group_name_H-M   'P 1'
#
loop_
_entity.id
_entity.type
_entity.pdbx_description
1 polymer ?
#
loop_
_entity_poly.entity_id
_entity_poly.type
_entity_poly.pdbx_seq_one_letter_code
_entity_poly.pdbx_strand_id
1 'polypeptide(L)' 'LTESFAMWPGASVSGWYFSHPDSKYFAVAQIQRDQVEDYALRKGMTPAEVERWLAPNLGYDAD' A
#
# COMPACT_ATOMS: atom_id res chain seq x y z
N LEU A 1 -13.42 3.90 -9.49
CA LEU A 1 -12.13 4.45 -9.01
C LEU A 1 -11.43 5.09 -10.19
N THR A 2 -10.72 6.19 -10.00
CA THR A 2 -9.84 6.75 -11.04
C THR A 2 -8.64 5.82 -11.27
N GLU A 3 -7.82 6.11 -12.27
CA GLU A 3 -6.55 5.42 -12.50
C GLU A 3 -5.58 5.51 -11.31
N SER A 4 -5.74 6.53 -10.47
CA SER A 4 -5.00 6.75 -9.22
C SER A 4 -5.69 6.19 -7.98
N PHE A 5 -6.74 5.38 -8.14
CA PHE A 5 -7.56 4.82 -7.06
C PHE A 5 -8.32 5.82 -6.18
N ALA A 6 -8.49 7.08 -6.64
CA ALA A 6 -9.41 7.99 -6.01
C ALA A 6 -10.88 7.55 -6.24
N MET A 7 -11.75 7.87 -5.29
CA MET A 7 -13.18 7.57 -5.39
C MET A 7 -13.97 8.70 -6.07
N TRP A 8 -15.05 8.32 -6.75
CA TRP A 8 -16.05 9.24 -7.28
C TRP A 8 -17.44 8.69 -6.93
N PRO A 9 -18.37 9.49 -6.35
CA PRO A 9 -18.26 10.92 -6.02
C PRO A 9 -17.20 11.25 -4.96
N GLY A 10 -16.81 12.52 -4.84
CA GLY A 10 -15.81 12.95 -3.85
C GLY A 10 -16.24 12.69 -2.40
N ALA A 11 -17.54 12.70 -2.11
CA ALA A 11 -18.11 12.32 -0.82
C ALA A 11 -18.27 10.79 -0.71
N SER A 12 -17.17 10.05 -0.77
CA SER A 12 -17.15 8.59 -0.66
C SER A 12 -16.19 8.13 0.43
N VAL A 13 -16.54 7.05 1.12
CA VAL A 13 -15.70 6.37 2.12
C VAL A 13 -15.72 4.87 1.83
N SER A 14 -14.56 4.22 1.88
CA SER A 14 -14.43 2.75 1.78
C SER A 14 -13.34 2.25 2.71
N GLY A 15 -13.38 0.97 3.08
CA GLY A 15 -12.43 0.37 4.02
C GLY A 15 -12.79 -1.06 4.38
N TRP A 16 -12.11 -1.58 5.40
CA TRP A 16 -12.27 -2.95 5.91
C TRP A 16 -12.81 -2.94 7.34
N TYR A 17 -13.55 -3.98 7.72
CA TYR A 17 -13.98 -4.20 9.10
C TYR A 17 -13.15 -5.30 9.75
N PHE A 18 -12.53 -5.01 10.89
CA PHE A 18 -11.80 -5.96 11.74
C PHE A 18 -12.51 -6.07 13.09
N SER A 19 -12.68 -7.30 13.61
CA SER A 19 -13.45 -7.57 14.84
C SER A 19 -12.60 -8.03 16.03
N HIS A 20 -11.29 -8.26 15.84
CA HIS A 20 -10.41 -8.74 16.91
C HIS A 20 -10.30 -7.67 18.01
N PRO A 21 -10.40 -8.02 19.31
CA PRO A 21 -10.40 -7.03 20.40
C PRO A 21 -9.13 -6.19 20.46
N ASP A 22 -7.99 -6.75 20.06
CA ASP A 22 -6.70 -6.04 20.02
C ASP A 22 -6.45 -5.30 18.70
N SER A 23 -7.41 -5.28 17.78
CA SER A 23 -7.25 -4.55 16.51
C SER A 23 -7.18 -3.05 16.76
N LYS A 24 -6.20 -2.41 16.13
CA LYS A 24 -5.93 -0.98 16.28
C LYS A 24 -5.27 -0.43 15.03
N TYR A 25 -5.42 0.87 14.81
CA TYR A 25 -4.65 1.56 13.79
C TYR A 25 -3.18 1.64 14.21
N PHE A 26 -2.29 1.25 13.30
CA PHE A 26 -0.85 1.47 13.42
C PHE A 26 -0.29 1.79 12.03
N ALA A 27 0.81 2.54 12.00
CA ALA A 27 1.51 2.83 10.76
C ALA A 27 2.40 1.65 10.36
N VAL A 28 2.39 1.28 9.07
CA VAL A 28 3.34 0.30 8.52
C VAL A 28 4.78 0.81 8.57
N ALA A 29 4.97 2.13 8.50
CA ALA A 29 6.26 2.80 8.45
C ALA A 29 7.10 2.41 7.21
N GLN A 30 8.42 2.40 7.35
CA GLN A 30 9.35 2.17 6.27
C GLN A 30 9.55 0.67 6.01
N ILE A 31 9.42 0.25 4.75
CA ILE A 31 9.65 -1.13 4.29
C ILE A 31 10.93 -1.21 3.47
N GLN A 32 11.55 -2.39 3.46
CA GLN A 32 12.81 -2.65 2.76
C GLN A 32 12.55 -3.35 1.41
N ARG A 33 13.59 -3.39 0.58
CA ARG A 33 13.53 -3.91 -0.79
C ARG A 33 13.06 -5.36 -0.87
N ASP A 34 13.44 -6.20 0.07
CA ASP A 34 13.00 -7.59 0.17
C ASP A 34 11.47 -7.72 0.30
N GLN A 35 10.85 -6.87 1.12
CA GLN A 35 9.40 -6.84 1.29
C GLN A 35 8.68 -6.30 0.05
N VAL A 36 9.29 -5.34 -0.66
CA VAL A 36 8.78 -4.83 -1.95
C VAL A 36 8.78 -5.93 -3.00
N GLU A 37 9.88 -6.66 -3.14
CA GLU A 37 10.02 -7.77 -4.10
C GLU A 37 9.01 -8.91 -3.81
N ASP A 38 8.86 -9.27 -2.53
CA ASP A 38 7.86 -10.27 -2.13
C ASP A 38 6.42 -9.79 -2.36
N TYR A 39 6.11 -8.51 -2.09
CA TYR A 39 4.78 -7.96 -2.35
C TYR A 39 4.49 -7.85 -3.86
N ALA A 40 5.48 -7.46 -4.67
CA ALA A 40 5.39 -7.44 -6.12
C ALA A 40 5.03 -8.83 -6.67
N LEU A 41 5.71 -9.87 -6.19
CA LEU A 41 5.40 -11.26 -6.53
C LEU A 41 3.95 -11.64 -6.16
N ARG A 42 3.53 -11.36 -4.92
CA ARG A 42 2.16 -11.67 -4.44
C ARG A 42 1.07 -10.93 -5.23
N LYS A 43 1.37 -9.74 -5.73
CA LYS A 43 0.45 -8.90 -6.49
C LYS A 43 0.52 -9.12 -8.00
N GLY A 44 1.51 -9.87 -8.50
CA GLY A 44 1.77 -10.01 -9.94
C GLY A 44 2.16 -8.69 -10.60
N MET A 45 2.86 -7.83 -9.86
CA MET A 45 3.34 -6.52 -10.31
C MET A 45 4.86 -6.54 -10.45
N THR A 46 5.41 -5.59 -11.20
CA THR A 46 6.85 -5.35 -11.18
C THR A 46 7.27 -4.60 -9.90
N PRO A 47 8.53 -4.77 -9.42
CA PRO A 47 9.03 -3.98 -8.29
C PRO A 47 8.87 -2.47 -8.49
N ALA A 48 9.17 -1.96 -9.69
CA ALA A 48 9.03 -0.54 -10.01
C ALA A 48 7.59 -0.02 -9.89
N GLU A 49 6.59 -0.82 -10.29
CA GLU A 49 5.18 -0.45 -10.10
C GLU A 49 4.80 -0.40 -8.62
N VAL A 50 5.31 -1.34 -7.81
CA VAL A 50 5.09 -1.36 -6.36
C VAL A 50 5.77 -0.16 -5.70
N GLU A 51 7.02 0.13 -6.06
CA GLU A 51 7.77 1.28 -5.58
C GLU A 51 7.03 2.58 -5.88
N ARG A 52 6.44 2.72 -7.07
CA ARG A 52 5.59 3.88 -7.40
C ARG A 52 4.41 4.05 -6.45
N TRP A 53 3.73 2.96 -6.09
CA TRP A 53 2.57 3.02 -5.20
C TRP A 53 2.95 3.18 -3.72
N LEU A 54 4.10 2.64 -3.32
CA LEU A 54 4.58 2.61 -1.94
C LEU A 54 5.69 3.62 -1.66
N ALA A 55 5.98 4.55 -2.58
CA ALA A 55 7.06 5.54 -2.47
C ALA A 55 7.14 6.24 -1.09
N PRO A 56 6.02 6.67 -0.46
CA PRO A 56 6.05 7.29 0.87
C PRO A 56 6.51 6.37 2.01
N ASN A 57 6.57 5.07 1.77
CA ASN A 57 6.86 4.00 2.71
C ASN A 57 8.17 3.27 2.40
N LEU A 58 8.95 3.69 1.41
CA LEU A 58 10.24 3.05 1.11
C LEU A 58 11.32 3.52 2.08
N GLY A 59 11.91 2.58 2.81
CA GLY A 59 13.04 2.80 3.72
C GLY A 59 14.40 2.76 3.06
N TYR A 60 14.43 2.95 1.74
CA TYR A 60 15.60 2.95 0.87
C TYR A 60 15.35 3.88 -0.31
N ASP A 61 16.41 4.32 -0.99
CA ASP A 61 16.29 5.13 -2.19
C ASP A 61 15.89 4.23 -3.38
N ALA A 62 14.69 4.45 -3.92
CA ALA A 62 14.25 3.83 -5.17
C ALA A 62 14.68 4.70 -6.35
N ASP A 63 15.02 4.03 -7.46
CA ASP A 63 15.44 4.66 -8.71
C ASP A 63 14.27 5.31 -9.48
#